data_AF-A0A1A7C7H8-F1
#
_entry.id   AF-A0A1A7C7H8-F1
#
_cell.length_a   1.000
_cell.length_b   1.000
_cell.length_c   1.000
_cell.angle_alpha   90.00
_cell.angle_beta   90.00
_cell.angle_gamma   90.00
#
_symmetry.space_group_name_H-M   'P 1'
#
loop_
_entity.id
_entity.type
_entity.pdbx_description
1 polymer ?
#
loop_
_entity_poly.entity_id
_entity_poly.type
_entity_poly.pdbx_seq_one_letter_code
_entity_poly.pdbx_strand_id
1 'polypeptide(L)'
;MRQKNASMGRPAEKSKRPATPHGRSLSPGYLAVIFGMLALSGCTTAPLAPVRVEIPVFTPCVKMEIPRPAYEFDKLPAMATDGEIILALARDWLQGRKYEDELEAVIAGCQ
;
A
#
# COMPACT_ATOMS: atom_id res chain seq x y z
N MET A 1 28.21 -7.10 41.40
CA MET A 1 28.45 -8.45 41.94
C MET A 1 29.11 -9.29 40.86
N ARG A 2 30.37 -9.70 41.08
CA ARG A 2 31.19 -10.52 40.17
C ARG A 2 31.03 -11.99 40.56
N GLN A 3 30.64 -12.85 39.64
CA GLN A 3 30.73 -14.29 39.84
C GLN A 3 32.08 -14.78 39.33
N LYS A 4 32.89 -15.29 40.27
CA LYS A 4 34.15 -15.98 40.06
C LYS A 4 33.93 -17.47 40.31
N ASN A 5 34.77 -18.28 39.65
CA ASN A 5 35.07 -19.70 39.91
C ASN A 5 34.12 -20.67 39.16
N ALA A 6 34.56 -21.81 38.62
CA ALA A 6 35.75 -22.59 38.96
C ALA A 6 36.33 -23.32 37.73
N SER A 7 37.66 -23.41 37.76
CA SER A 7 38.50 -24.34 37.01
C SER A 7 38.18 -25.78 37.43
N MET A 8 38.01 -26.69 36.47
CA MET A 8 38.13 -28.13 36.72
C MET A 8 38.72 -28.84 35.50
N GLY A 9 39.96 -29.28 35.67
CA GLY A 9 40.38 -30.67 35.46
C GLY A 9 40.15 -31.28 34.09
N ARG A 10 41.22 -31.31 33.29
CA ARG A 10 41.37 -32.09 32.07
C ARG A 10 41.70 -33.55 32.42
N PRO A 11 40.98 -34.57 31.93
CA PRO A 11 41.57 -35.87 31.69
C PRO A 11 42.11 -35.94 30.25
N ALA A 12 43.32 -36.45 30.11
CA ALA A 12 43.95 -36.71 28.83
C ALA A 12 43.29 -37.94 28.18
N GLU A 13 42.32 -37.69 27.30
CA GLU A 13 41.77 -38.75 26.46
C GLU A 13 42.68 -38.97 25.25
N LYS A 14 43.35 -40.13 25.24
CA LYS A 14 44.09 -40.67 24.10
C LYS A 14 43.12 -40.84 22.93
N SER A 15 43.01 -39.83 22.08
CA SER A 15 42.38 -39.95 20.76
C SER A 15 43.25 -40.84 19.87
N LYS A 16 42.93 -42.13 19.91
CA LYS A 16 43.49 -43.18 19.09
C LYS A 16 43.08 -42.87 17.64
N ARG A 17 43.98 -42.25 16.87
CA ARG A 17 43.82 -42.07 15.41
C ARG A 17 43.42 -43.40 14.77
N PRO A 18 42.19 -43.56 14.25
CA PRO A 18 41.93 -44.59 13.27
C PRO A 18 42.48 -44.12 11.93
N ALA A 19 43.13 -45.06 11.25
CA ALA A 19 43.73 -44.89 9.95
C ALA A 19 42.80 -44.14 8.98
N THR A 20 43.38 -43.18 8.27
CA THR A 20 42.88 -42.66 7.00
C THR A 20 42.33 -43.81 6.16
N PRO A 21 41.02 -43.86 5.83
CA PRO A 21 40.59 -44.66 4.72
C PRO A 21 41.09 -43.93 3.47
N HIS A 22 41.97 -44.63 2.76
CA HIS A 22 42.17 -44.55 1.32
C HIS A 22 41.45 -43.41 0.61
N GLY A 23 42.25 -42.57 -0.07
CA GLY A 23 41.76 -41.65 -1.08
C GLY A 23 40.77 -42.35 -1.99
N ARG A 24 39.48 -42.12 -1.73
CA ARG A 24 38.43 -42.36 -2.70
C ARG A 24 38.62 -41.25 -3.71
N SER A 25 39.34 -41.59 -4.78
CA SER A 25 39.28 -40.87 -6.04
C SER A 25 37.80 -40.52 -6.25
N LEU A 26 37.47 -39.25 -6.02
CA LEU A 26 36.12 -38.75 -6.18
C LEU A 26 35.92 -38.79 -7.69
N SER A 27 35.34 -39.88 -8.18
CA SER A 27 35.11 -40.09 -9.59
C SER A 27 34.41 -38.85 -10.14
N PRO A 28 34.81 -38.29 -11.28
CA PRO A 28 34.21 -37.07 -11.83
C PRO A 28 32.67 -37.17 -11.97
N GLY A 29 32.15 -38.40 -12.09
CA GLY A 29 30.70 -38.67 -12.04
C GLY A 29 30.01 -38.31 -10.72
N TYR A 30 30.68 -38.41 -9.57
CA TYR A 30 30.09 -38.09 -8.27
C TYR A 30 29.87 -36.57 -8.10
N LEU A 31 30.81 -35.76 -8.59
CA LEU A 31 30.67 -34.31 -8.63
C LEU A 31 29.57 -33.87 -9.60
N ALA A 32 29.45 -34.53 -10.76
CA ALA A 32 28.37 -34.27 -11.71
C ALA A 32 26.99 -34.60 -11.12
N VAL A 33 26.88 -35.69 -10.35
CA VAL A 33 25.62 -36.05 -9.65
C VAL A 33 25.26 -35.04 -8.57
N ILE A 34 26.22 -34.59 -7.76
CA ILE A 34 25.98 -33.56 -6.74
C ILE A 34 25.58 -32.23 -7.39
N PHE A 35 26.25 -31.83 -8.47
CA PHE A 35 25.92 -30.62 -9.20
C PHE A 35 24.53 -30.68 -9.83
N GLY A 36 24.15 -31.83 -10.40
CA GLY A 36 22.79 -32.08 -10.90
C GLY A 36 21.74 -31.96 -9.78
N MET A 37 21.97 -32.59 -8.63
CA MET A 37 21.07 -32.51 -7.47
C MET A 37 20.90 -31.07 -6.95
N LEU A 38 21.97 -30.28 -6.90
CA LEU A 38 21.91 -28.87 -6.52
C LEU A 38 21.17 -28.01 -7.56
N ALA A 39 21.34 -28.30 -8.85
CA ALA A 39 20.65 -27.58 -9.91
C ALA A 39 19.12 -27.82 -9.89
N LEU A 40 18.68 -29.00 -9.45
CA LEU A 40 17.25 -29.34 -9.37
C LEU A 40 16.53 -28.74 -8.14
N SER A 41 17.24 -28.37 -7.07
CA SER A 41 16.60 -27.82 -5.86
C SER A 41 16.07 -26.39 -6.02
N GLY A 42 16.44 -25.69 -7.10
CA GLY A 42 15.87 -24.39 -7.46
C GLY A 42 14.46 -24.46 -8.06
N CYS A 43 14.04 -25.63 -8.55
CA CYS A 43 12.76 -25.79 -9.25
C CYS A 43 11.57 -26.07 -8.32
N THR A 44 11.81 -26.26 -7.01
CA THR A 44 10.74 -26.49 -6.02
C THR A 44 10.29 -25.21 -5.31
N THR A 45 10.79 -24.04 -5.73
CA THR A 45 10.34 -22.77 -5.16
C THR A 45 8.91 -22.52 -5.62
N ALA A 46 7.96 -22.76 -4.70
CA ALA A 46 6.55 -22.54 -4.98
C ALA A 46 6.35 -21.04 -5.27
N PRO A 47 5.65 -20.67 -6.35
CA PRO A 47 5.29 -19.28 -6.58
C PRO A 47 4.53 -18.76 -5.35
N LEU A 48 4.89 -17.58 -4.84
CA LEU A 48 4.12 -16.95 -3.77
C LEU A 48 2.65 -16.87 -4.21
N ALA A 49 1.75 -17.32 -3.34
CA ALA A 49 0.33 -17.23 -3.61
C ALA A 49 -0.08 -15.76 -3.85
N PRO A 50 -0.97 -15.48 -4.80
CA PRO A 50 -1.44 -14.12 -5.04
C PRO A 50 -2.08 -13.55 -3.76
N VAL A 51 -1.58 -12.39 -3.33
CA VAL A 51 -2.08 -11.68 -2.14
C VAL A 51 -3.08 -10.63 -2.59
N ARG A 52 -4.29 -10.68 -2.02
CA ARG A 52 -5.28 -9.59 -2.14
C ARG A 52 -4.84 -8.43 -1.28
N VAL A 53 -4.68 -7.25 -1.88
CA VAL A 53 -4.39 -6.00 -1.18
C VAL A 53 -5.60 -5.08 -1.33
N GLU A 54 -6.20 -4.68 -0.22
CA GLU A 54 -7.24 -3.66 -0.22
C GLU A 54 -6.59 -2.29 -0.28
N ILE A 55 -6.88 -1.57 -1.35
CA ILE A 55 -6.39 -0.21 -1.57
C ILE A 55 -7.53 0.73 -1.18
N PRO A 56 -7.37 1.58 -0.15
CA PRO A 56 -8.40 2.53 0.20
C PRO A 56 -8.57 3.52 -0.94
N VAL A 57 -9.79 3.60 -1.46
CA VAL A 57 -10.18 4.60 -2.45
C VAL A 57 -10.97 5.68 -1.73
N PHE A 58 -10.62 6.94 -1.96
CA PHE A 58 -11.39 8.07 -1.45
C PHE A 58 -12.80 7.99 -2.03
N THR A 59 -13.79 7.80 -1.16
CA THR A 59 -15.20 7.85 -1.54
C THR A 59 -15.71 9.27 -1.26
N PRO A 60 -16.43 9.90 -2.20
CA PRO A 60 -17.02 11.20 -1.95
C PRO A 60 -18.03 11.08 -0.82
N CYS A 61 -17.91 11.94 0.19
CA CYS A 61 -18.85 11.94 1.30
C CYS A 61 -20.24 12.44 0.87
N VAL A 62 -20.27 13.44 -0.02
CA VAL A 62 -21.50 13.99 -0.57
C VAL A 62 -22.09 13.00 -1.57
N LYS A 63 -23.25 12.42 -1.23
CA LYS A 63 -23.96 11.42 -2.05
C LYS A 63 -25.17 11.98 -2.79
N MET A 64 -25.62 13.17 -2.42
CA MET A 64 -26.76 13.85 -3.01
C MET A 64 -26.28 15.11 -3.71
N GLU A 65 -26.81 15.34 -4.90
CA GLU A 65 -26.56 16.55 -5.67
C GLU A 65 -27.68 17.54 -5.38
N ILE A 66 -27.31 18.77 -4.98
CA ILE A 66 -28.27 19.87 -4.84
C ILE A 66 -28.37 20.54 -6.21
N PRO A 67 -29.56 20.58 -6.84
CA PRO A 67 -29.71 21.14 -8.17
C PRO A 67 -29.40 22.65 -8.15
N ARG A 68 -28.52 23.09 -9.06
CA ARG A 68 -28.23 24.51 -9.21
C ARG A 68 -29.50 25.26 -9.63
N PRO A 69 -29.83 26.39 -8.96
CA PRO A 69 -30.85 27.31 -9.41
C PRO A 69 -30.67 27.77 -10.86
N ALA A 70 -31.78 27.90 -11.59
CA ALA A 70 -31.78 28.54 -12.89
C ALA A 70 -31.82 30.08 -12.73
N TYR A 71 -30.66 30.68 -12.48
CA TYR A 71 -30.49 32.11 -12.25
C TYR A 71 -30.95 32.96 -13.45
N GLU A 72 -31.53 34.12 -13.18
CA GLU A 72 -31.91 35.08 -14.21
C GLU A 72 -30.69 35.69 -14.89
N PHE A 73 -29.61 35.88 -14.12
CA PHE A 73 -28.32 36.34 -14.63
C PHE A 73 -27.79 35.45 -15.77
N ASP A 74 -27.89 34.13 -15.61
CA ASP A 74 -27.39 33.15 -16.59
C ASP A 74 -28.14 33.18 -17.93
N LYS A 75 -29.33 33.80 -17.95
CA LYS A 75 -30.19 33.91 -19.14
C LYS A 75 -29.97 35.24 -19.88
N LEU A 76 -29.17 36.15 -19.33
CA LEU A 76 -28.96 37.45 -19.94
C LEU A 76 -28.15 37.34 -21.25
N PRO A 77 -28.50 38.11 -22.28
CA PRO A 77 -27.68 38.20 -23.48
C PRO A 77 -26.34 38.86 -23.15
N ALA A 78 -25.29 38.52 -23.91
CA ALA A 78 -23.96 39.13 -23.73
C ALA A 78 -23.94 40.67 -23.94
N MET A 79 -24.97 41.21 -24.59
CA MET A 79 -25.15 42.65 -24.84
C MET A 79 -26.09 43.32 -23.83
N ALA A 80 -26.45 42.63 -22.73
CA ALA A 80 -27.28 43.22 -21.68
C ALA A 80 -26.62 44.48 -21.11
N THR A 81 -27.45 45.47 -20.82
CA THR A 81 -26.99 46.71 -20.18
C THR A 81 -26.62 46.46 -18.72
N ASP A 82 -25.71 47.25 -18.17
CA ASP A 82 -25.30 47.15 -16.77
C ASP A 82 -26.50 47.18 -15.81
N GLY A 83 -27.54 47.96 -16.11
CA GLY A 83 -28.76 48.03 -15.31
C GLY A 83 -29.54 46.71 -15.29
N GLU A 84 -29.65 46.02 -16.42
CA GLU A 84 -30.30 44.72 -16.53
C GLU A 84 -29.52 43.63 -15.78
N ILE A 85 -28.18 43.70 -15.87
CA ILE A 85 -27.25 42.82 -15.15
C ILE A 85 -27.43 42.97 -13.63
N ILE A 86 -27.38 44.19 -13.12
CA ILE A 86 -27.52 44.46 -11.68
C ILE A 86 -28.90 44.03 -11.18
N LEU A 87 -29.95 44.26 -11.96
CA LEU A 87 -31.30 43.88 -11.56
C LEU A 87 -31.50 42.36 -11.54
N ALA A 88 -30.91 41.63 -12.48
CA ALA A 88 -30.91 40.16 -12.47
C ALA A 88 -30.16 39.62 -11.23
N LEU A 89 -28.96 40.14 -10.94
CA LEU A 89 -28.21 39.77 -9.75
C LEU A 89 -28.97 40.05 -8.45
N ALA A 90 -29.65 41.19 -8.36
CA ALA A 90 -30.45 41.54 -7.19
C ALA A 90 -31.61 40.55 -6.95
N ARG A 91 -32.22 40.02 -8.02
CA ARG A 91 -33.27 38.99 -7.92
C ARG A 91 -32.71 37.65 -7.50
N ASP A 92 -31.57 37.27 -8.08
CA ASP A 92 -30.91 35.99 -7.80
C ASP A 92 -30.29 35.93 -6.39
N TRP A 93 -30.04 37.08 -5.75
CA TRP A 93 -29.34 37.19 -4.47
C TRP A 93 -29.86 36.25 -3.38
N LEU A 94 -31.16 36.32 -3.07
CA LEU A 94 -31.76 35.51 -2.01
C LEU A 94 -31.78 34.02 -2.35
N GLN A 95 -31.88 33.68 -3.63
CA GLN A 95 -31.87 32.30 -4.10
C GLN A 95 -30.47 31.70 -4.02
N GLY A 96 -29.44 32.47 -4.39
CA GLY A 96 -28.04 32.08 -4.23
C GLY A 96 -27.68 31.81 -2.78
N ARG A 97 -28.09 32.70 -1.87
CA ARG A 97 -27.86 32.53 -0.41
C ARG A 97 -28.46 31.25 0.15
N LYS A 98 -29.71 30.94 -0.22
CA LYS A 98 -30.37 29.69 0.21
C LYS A 98 -29.66 28.46 -0.33
N TYR A 99 -29.24 28.50 -1.60
CA TYR A 99 -28.50 27.40 -2.22
C TYR A 99 -27.14 27.18 -1.55
N GLU A 100 -26.43 28.26 -1.18
CA GLU A 100 -25.20 28.18 -0.41
C GLU A 100 -25.45 27.57 0.98
N ASP A 101 -26.48 28.01 1.71
CA ASP A 101 -26.84 27.44 3.02
C ASP A 101 -27.13 25.92 2.93
N GLU A 102 -27.84 25.48 1.88
CA GLU A 102 -28.11 24.06 1.63
C GLU A 102 -26.83 23.26 1.33
N LEU A 103 -25.92 23.80 0.51
CA LEU A 103 -24.63 23.18 0.24
C LEU A 103 -23.79 23.06 1.50
N GLU A 104 -23.72 24.12 2.31
CA GLU A 104 -23.00 24.10 3.59
C GLU A 104 -23.57 23.05 4.54
N ALA A 105 -24.91 22.90 4.61
CA ALA A 105 -25.54 21.88 5.42
C ALA A 105 -25.18 20.45 4.98
N VAL A 106 -25.10 20.20 3.67
CA VAL A 106 -24.67 18.90 3.13
C VAL A 106 -23.21 18.61 3.44
N ILE A 107 -22.33 19.62 3.30
CA ILE A 107 -20.89 19.48 3.59
C ILE A 107 -20.62 19.35 5.10
N ALA A 108 -21.41 20.01 5.95
CA ALA A 108 -21.30 19.87 7.40
C ALA A 108 -21.56 18.44 7.87
N GLY A 109 -22.40 17.68 7.16
CA GLY A 109 -22.61 16.25 7.41
C GLY A 109 -21.42 15.35 7.06
N CYS A 110 -20.36 15.90 6.47
CA CYS A 110 -19.18 15.18 6.01
C CYS A 110 -17.92 15.37 6.85
N GLN A 111 -17.95 16.29 7.82
CA GLN A 111 -16.90 16.50 8.80
C GLN A 111 -17.10 15.57 10.00
#